data_AF-A0A2V5UJC8-F1
#
_entry.id   AF-A0A2V5UJC8-F1
#
_cell.length_a   1.000
_cell.length_b   1.000
_cell.length_c   1.000
_cell.angle_alpha   90.00
_cell.angle_beta   90.00
_cell.angle_gamma   90.00
#
_symmetry.space_group_name_H-M   'P 1'
#
loop_
_entity.id
_entity.type
_entity.pdbx_description
1 polymer ?
#
loop_
_entity_poly.entity_id
_entity_poly.type
_entity_poly.pdbx_seq_one_letter_code
_entity_poly.pdbx_strand_id
1 'polypeptide(L)'
;MNLMMLTEIRRAAQSGAVSAHVHVQVESVAPRLTREQQPYCELTLADACDRMTLRVWSDHPAYKTCSALTNQDFIELTAEFYQSQYGLDARKWTVRPLTEQEKNELLQGPADLRAKQAADWEFITETIQRILDPRLSGLCEAFLKEWGDRFRRTAAARNYHHARRGGLVEHTAQMMRVAKEIAPLYPQLNLDLLIAGILFHDSGKLWENALPENGFVMNYDERGELVGHISIGLELVNALWRKLSAENAEAWENLAPASEDVRLHLLHLIGAHHGEMEFGSPVAPKTPEAMALHYIDNLDARLE
;
A
#
# COMPACT_ATOMS: atom_id res chain seq x y z
N MET A 1 -0.53 26.91 -17.33
CA MET A 1 0.27 26.00 -16.48
C MET A 1 -0.35 24.62 -16.63
N ASN A 2 0.45 23.56 -16.66
CA ASN A 2 -0.08 22.19 -16.78
C ASN A 2 -0.31 21.60 -15.38
N LEU A 3 -1.32 20.72 -15.27
CA LEU A 3 -1.48 19.85 -14.12
C LEU A 3 -0.34 18.83 -14.14
N MET A 4 0.41 18.73 -13.06
CA MET A 4 1.54 17.82 -12.93
C MET A 4 1.51 17.15 -11.55
N MET A 5 2.04 15.93 -11.47
CA MET A 5 2.29 15.25 -10.20
C MET A 5 3.52 15.84 -9.49
N LEU A 6 3.60 15.68 -8.17
CA LEU A 6 4.75 16.09 -7.37
C LEU A 6 6.06 15.45 -7.86
N THR A 7 6.03 14.19 -8.29
CA THR A 7 7.20 13.49 -8.86
C THR A 7 7.69 14.14 -10.16
N GLU A 8 6.76 14.52 -11.05
CA GLU A 8 7.06 15.18 -12.32
C GLU A 8 7.59 16.59 -12.10
N ILE A 9 6.96 17.33 -11.18
CA ILE A 9 7.42 18.66 -10.76
C ILE A 9 8.82 18.56 -10.18
N ARG A 10 9.08 17.60 -9.29
CA ARG A 10 10.40 17.40 -8.68
C ARG A 10 11.46 17.12 -9.73
N ARG A 11 11.17 16.24 -10.70
CA ARG A 11 12.09 15.94 -11.81
C ARG A 11 12.35 17.17 -12.68
N ALA A 12 11.31 17.92 -13.04
CA ALA A 12 11.45 19.14 -13.83
C ALA A 12 12.25 20.23 -13.08
N ALA A 13 11.99 20.36 -11.77
CA ALA A 13 12.62 21.34 -10.90
C ALA A 13 14.15 21.16 -10.75
N GLN A 14 14.68 19.97 -11.06
CA GLN A 14 16.13 19.72 -11.09
C GLN A 14 16.84 20.52 -12.18
N SER A 15 16.15 20.85 -13.28
CA SER A 15 16.73 21.59 -14.42
C SER A 15 16.46 23.09 -14.37
N GLY A 16 15.69 23.56 -13.38
CA GLY A 16 15.28 24.96 -13.23
C GLY A 16 13.86 25.08 -12.67
N ALA A 17 13.43 26.30 -12.36
CA ALA A 17 12.08 26.50 -11.83
C ALA A 17 11.00 26.15 -12.85
N VAL A 18 9.90 25.53 -12.40
CA VAL A 18 8.80 25.04 -13.24
C VAL A 18 7.47 25.64 -12.79
N SER A 19 6.69 26.21 -13.72
CA SER A 19 5.36 26.72 -13.43
C SER A 19 4.29 25.67 -13.73
N ALA A 20 3.63 25.19 -12.68
CA ALA A 20 2.65 24.11 -12.74
C ALA A 20 1.50 24.37 -11.76
N HIS A 21 0.43 23.59 -11.90
CA HIS A 21 -0.51 23.36 -10.81
C HIS A 21 -0.48 21.88 -10.43
N VAL A 22 -0.71 21.59 -9.15
CA VAL A 22 -0.71 20.23 -8.61
C VAL A 22 -1.90 20.05 -7.68
N HIS A 23 -2.54 18.90 -7.77
CA HIS A 23 -3.61 18.48 -6.87
C HIS A 23 -3.02 17.66 -5.74
N VAL A 24 -3.28 18.03 -4.50
CA VAL A 24 -2.72 17.40 -3.31
C VAL A 24 -3.75 17.33 -2.21
N GLN A 25 -3.59 16.35 -1.33
CA GLN A 25 -4.19 16.34 -0.01
C GLN A 25 -3.23 16.99 0.99
N VAL A 26 -3.77 17.75 1.92
CA VAL A 26 -3.05 18.19 3.12
C VAL A 26 -2.91 16.99 4.05
N GLU A 27 -1.68 16.59 4.37
CA GLU A 27 -1.41 15.50 5.30
C GLU A 27 -1.24 16.01 6.74
N SER A 28 -0.62 17.20 6.89
CA SER A 28 -0.51 17.87 8.18
C SER A 28 -0.37 19.38 8.04
N VAL A 29 -0.80 20.09 9.09
CA VAL A 29 -0.62 21.54 9.26
C VAL A 29 0.07 21.76 10.60
N ALA A 30 1.30 22.26 10.58
CA ALA A 30 2.08 22.50 11.78
C ALA A 30 2.30 24.01 12.00
N PRO A 31 1.73 24.62 13.06
CA PRO A 31 2.07 25.99 13.41
C PRO A 31 3.52 26.06 13.92
N ARG A 32 4.24 27.08 13.47
CA ARG A 32 5.66 27.30 13.78
C ARG A 32 5.94 28.78 14.00
N LEU A 33 7.08 29.05 14.63
CA LEU A 33 7.61 30.39 14.84
C LEU A 33 9.03 30.47 14.27
N THR A 34 9.39 31.58 13.65
CA THR A 34 10.79 31.85 13.30
C THR A 34 11.64 32.12 14.54
N ARG A 35 12.96 32.25 14.36
CA ARG A 35 13.85 32.69 15.44
C ARG A 35 13.46 34.07 15.97
N GLU A 36 12.93 34.92 15.09
CA GLU A 36 12.41 36.27 15.37
C GLU A 36 10.94 36.26 15.83
N GLN A 37 10.41 35.09 16.25
CA GLN A 37 9.04 34.92 16.76
C GLN A 37 7.93 35.27 15.75
N GLN A 38 8.24 35.29 14.45
CA GLN A 38 7.22 35.50 13.41
C GLN A 38 6.48 34.20 13.13
N PRO A 39 5.14 34.20 13.12
CA PRO A 39 4.38 32.99 12.86
C PRO A 39 4.43 32.56 11.39
N TYR A 40 4.45 31.26 11.17
CA TYR A 40 4.22 30.62 9.87
C TYR A 40 3.59 29.25 10.11
N CYS A 41 2.97 28.66 9.08
CA CYS A 41 2.55 27.27 9.13
C CYS A 41 3.28 26.45 8.07
N GLU A 42 3.57 25.20 8.43
CA GLU A 42 4.19 24.23 7.54
C GLU A 42 3.14 23.21 7.16
N LEU A 43 2.83 23.14 5.85
CA LEU A 43 1.92 22.17 5.29
C LEU A 43 2.73 21.00 4.72
N THR A 44 2.38 19.78 5.10
CA THR A 44 2.80 18.59 4.34
C THR A 44 1.70 18.28 3.34
N LEU A 45 2.06 18.24 2.06
CA LEU A 45 1.16 18.04 0.94
C LEU A 45 1.53 16.74 0.25
N ALA A 46 0.54 15.88 -0.02
CA ALA A 46 0.75 14.58 -0.63
C ALA A 46 -0.14 14.40 -1.86
N ASP A 47 0.40 13.75 -2.89
CA ASP A 47 -0.39 13.13 -3.95
C ASP A 47 -0.24 11.60 -3.89
N ALA A 48 -0.73 10.89 -4.90
CA ALA A 48 -0.66 9.43 -4.95
C ALA A 48 0.78 8.86 -4.99
N CYS A 49 1.79 9.69 -5.30
CA CYS A 49 3.14 9.25 -5.65
C CYS A 49 4.25 9.89 -4.81
N ASP A 50 4.04 11.08 -4.23
CA ASP A 50 5.10 11.84 -3.55
C ASP A 50 4.53 12.86 -2.54
N ARG A 51 5.42 13.46 -1.76
CA ARG A 51 5.12 14.46 -0.73
C ARG A 51 6.00 15.70 -0.90
N MET A 52 5.46 16.87 -0.57
CA MET A 52 6.23 18.11 -0.46
C MET A 52 5.85 18.91 0.79
N THR A 53 6.76 19.77 1.23
CA THR A 53 6.51 20.70 2.32
C THR A 53 6.32 22.10 1.77
N LEU A 54 5.21 22.76 2.10
CA LEU A 54 4.96 24.16 1.78
C LEU A 54 5.01 25.00 3.06
N ARG A 55 5.91 26.00 3.10
CA ARG A 55 5.98 26.96 4.20
C ARG A 55 5.17 28.19 3.87
N VAL A 56 4.17 28.47 4.70
CA VAL A 56 3.25 29.60 4.53
C VAL A 56 3.51 30.63 5.62
N TRP A 57 4.18 31.71 5.23
CA TRP A 57 4.51 32.84 6.10
C TRP A 57 3.28 33.68 6.45
N SER A 58 3.26 34.28 7.64
CA SER A 58 2.12 35.05 8.15
C SER A 58 1.77 36.32 7.37
N ASP A 59 2.71 36.85 6.59
CA ASP A 59 2.50 37.97 5.67
C ASP A 59 1.91 37.55 4.32
N HIS A 60 1.86 36.25 4.03
CA HIS A 60 1.25 35.75 2.81
C HIS A 60 -0.28 35.87 2.86
N PRO A 61 -0.96 36.35 1.78
CA PRO A 61 -2.41 36.52 1.76
C PRO A 61 -3.21 35.25 2.08
N ALA A 62 -2.66 34.08 1.72
CA ALA A 62 -3.29 32.78 1.97
C ALA A 62 -3.02 32.20 3.37
N TYR A 63 -2.26 32.88 4.25
CA TYR A 63 -1.89 32.34 5.56
C TYR A 63 -3.09 31.89 6.40
N LYS A 64 -4.14 32.71 6.48
CA LYS A 64 -5.35 32.38 7.24
C LYS A 64 -6.07 31.16 6.67
N THR A 65 -6.16 31.08 5.34
CA THR A 65 -6.77 29.94 4.64
C THR A 65 -5.97 28.67 4.90
N CYS A 66 -4.65 28.70 4.67
CA CYS A 66 -3.76 27.56 4.86
C CYS A 66 -3.70 27.08 6.32
N SER A 67 -3.70 28.00 7.28
CA SER A 67 -3.66 27.64 8.71
C SER A 67 -4.97 27.05 9.23
N ALA A 68 -6.07 27.20 8.49
CA ALA A 68 -7.37 26.61 8.81
C ALA A 68 -7.59 25.26 8.13
N LEU A 69 -6.68 24.81 7.26
CA LEU A 69 -6.75 23.50 6.63
C LEU A 69 -6.56 22.39 7.65
N THR A 70 -7.15 21.24 7.34
CA THR A 70 -7.08 19.99 8.09
C THR A 70 -6.46 18.90 7.22
N ASN A 71 -6.10 17.77 7.82
CA ASN A 71 -5.51 16.63 7.11
C ASN A 71 -6.49 15.93 6.12
N GLN A 72 -7.72 16.41 6.00
CA GLN A 72 -8.72 15.88 5.06
C GLN A 72 -8.94 16.81 3.86
N ASP A 73 -8.33 17.99 3.88
CA ASP A 73 -8.55 18.98 2.83
C ASP A 73 -7.73 18.69 1.58
N PHE A 74 -8.38 18.88 0.43
CA PHE A 74 -7.77 18.74 -0.89
C PHE A 74 -7.68 20.09 -1.55
N ILE A 75 -6.49 20.42 -2.04
CA ILE A 75 -6.22 21.71 -2.66
C ILE A 75 -5.54 21.54 -4.02
N GLU A 76 -5.76 22.51 -4.88
CA GLU A 76 -4.84 22.79 -5.99
C GLU A 76 -3.85 23.84 -5.53
N LEU A 77 -2.56 23.53 -5.66
CA LEU A 77 -1.47 24.48 -5.51
C LEU A 77 -0.96 24.87 -6.90
N THR A 78 -1.19 26.11 -7.30
CA THR A 78 -0.61 26.69 -8.51
C THR A 78 0.62 27.50 -8.13
N ALA A 79 1.79 27.19 -8.66
CA ALA A 79 3.03 27.83 -8.24
C ALA A 79 4.14 27.79 -9.29
N GLU A 80 5.20 28.55 -9.01
CA GLU A 80 6.53 28.34 -9.58
C GLU A 80 7.34 27.48 -8.60
N PHE A 81 7.53 26.20 -8.93
CA PHE A 81 8.24 25.22 -8.11
C PHE A 81 9.74 25.21 -8.41
N TYR A 82 10.56 24.96 -7.41
CA TYR A 82 12.02 24.92 -7.55
C TYR A 82 12.65 23.98 -6.52
N GLN A 83 13.86 23.49 -6.82
CA GLN A 83 14.65 22.71 -5.87
C GLN A 83 15.40 23.64 -4.91
N SER A 84 15.15 23.49 -3.62
CA SER A 84 15.90 24.14 -2.54
C SER A 84 16.85 23.16 -1.85
N GLN A 85 17.67 23.65 -0.91
CA GLN A 85 18.49 22.80 -0.04
C GLN A 85 17.66 21.87 0.87
N TYR A 86 16.36 22.15 1.03
CA TYR A 86 15.41 21.36 1.83
C TYR A 86 14.45 20.53 0.97
N GLY A 87 14.70 20.39 -0.33
CA GLY A 87 13.82 19.69 -1.25
C GLY A 87 12.97 20.63 -2.10
N LEU A 88 11.89 20.10 -2.66
CA LEU A 88 10.96 20.83 -3.51
C LEU A 88 10.24 21.93 -2.72
N ASP A 89 10.28 23.16 -3.21
CA ASP A 89 9.61 24.32 -2.62
C ASP A 89 8.88 25.13 -3.71
N ALA A 90 8.04 26.07 -3.31
CA ALA A 90 7.16 26.82 -4.20
C ALA A 90 7.22 28.34 -3.94
N ARG A 91 7.18 29.15 -5.00
CA ARG A 91 7.05 30.61 -4.93
C ARG A 91 5.96 31.11 -5.87
N LYS A 92 5.51 32.36 -5.65
CA LYS A 92 4.43 33.00 -6.43
C LYS A 92 3.21 32.08 -6.57
N TRP A 93 2.71 31.61 -5.44
CA TRP A 93 1.73 30.53 -5.42
C TRP A 93 0.34 30.98 -4.98
N THR A 94 -0.68 30.24 -5.42
CA THR A 94 -2.07 30.38 -5.00
C THR A 94 -2.64 29.02 -4.67
N VAL A 95 -3.62 28.98 -3.77
CA VAL A 95 -4.33 27.76 -3.38
C VAL A 95 -5.83 27.92 -3.58
N ARG A 96 -6.49 26.84 -3.97
CA ARG A 96 -7.96 26.72 -3.96
C ARG A 96 -8.38 25.31 -3.54
N PRO A 97 -9.59 25.11 -3.00
CA PRO A 97 -10.11 23.77 -2.79
C PRO A 97 -10.35 23.04 -4.12
N LEU A 98 -10.20 21.71 -4.09
CA LEU A 98 -10.60 20.84 -5.20
C LEU A 98 -12.11 20.60 -5.21
N THR A 99 -12.66 20.41 -6.40
CA THR A 99 -14.01 19.89 -6.63
C THR A 99 -14.08 18.38 -6.33
N GLU A 100 -15.27 17.82 -6.15
CA GLU A 100 -15.44 16.38 -5.93
C GLU A 100 -14.91 15.52 -7.09
N GLN A 101 -15.02 16.02 -8.33
CA GLN A 101 -14.45 15.34 -9.49
C GLN A 101 -12.91 15.28 -9.41
N GLU A 102 -12.27 16.42 -9.14
CA GLU A 102 -10.81 16.51 -9.03
C GLU A 102 -10.26 15.65 -7.88
N LYS A 103 -10.97 15.61 -6.74
CA LYS A 103 -10.62 14.71 -5.61
C LYS A 103 -10.64 13.25 -6.04
N ASN A 104 -11.70 12.83 -6.73
CA ASN A 104 -11.84 11.45 -7.20
C ASN A 104 -10.76 11.09 -8.23
N GLU A 105 -10.43 12.01 -9.14
CA GLU A 105 -9.35 11.82 -10.12
C GLU A 105 -7.99 11.69 -9.43
N LEU A 106 -7.69 12.57 -8.47
CA LEU A 106 -6.46 12.52 -7.68
C LEU A 106 -6.34 11.18 -6.93
N LEU A 107 -7.40 10.74 -6.24
CA LEU A 107 -7.43 9.50 -5.44
C LEU A 107 -7.23 8.22 -6.27
N GLN A 108 -7.51 8.26 -7.57
CA GLN A 108 -7.24 7.16 -8.48
C GLN A 108 -5.81 7.16 -9.04
N GLY A 109 -5.03 8.20 -8.74
CA GLY A 109 -3.66 8.38 -9.22
C GLY A 109 -3.56 8.61 -10.74
N PRO A 110 -2.31 8.74 -11.24
CA PRO A 110 -2.02 8.91 -12.66
C PRO A 110 -2.57 7.76 -13.50
N ALA A 111 -2.88 8.04 -14.77
CA ALA A 111 -3.45 7.06 -15.70
C ALA A 111 -2.60 5.78 -15.81
N ASP A 112 -1.27 5.92 -15.94
CA ASP A 112 -0.35 4.79 -16.05
C ASP A 112 -0.32 3.94 -14.77
N LEU A 113 -0.27 4.59 -13.60
CA LEU A 113 -0.31 3.89 -12.30
C LEU A 113 -1.64 3.15 -12.12
N ARG A 114 -2.75 3.80 -12.44
CA ARG A 114 -4.10 3.23 -12.38
C ARG A 114 -4.22 2.02 -13.29
N ALA A 115 -3.73 2.12 -14.53
CA ALA A 115 -3.73 1.03 -15.49
C ALA A 115 -2.88 -0.15 -15.01
N LYS A 116 -1.68 0.11 -14.47
CA LYS A 116 -0.82 -0.90 -13.87
C LYS A 116 -1.50 -1.62 -12.71
N GLN A 117 -2.06 -0.87 -11.75
CA GLN A 117 -2.74 -1.45 -10.59
C GLN A 117 -4.01 -2.23 -10.96
N ALA A 118 -4.73 -1.79 -12.00
CA ALA A 118 -5.87 -2.54 -12.55
C ALA A 118 -5.41 -3.87 -13.16
N ALA A 119 -4.34 -3.87 -13.95
CA ALA A 119 -3.75 -5.08 -14.53
C ALA A 119 -3.15 -6.02 -13.46
N ASP A 120 -2.53 -5.47 -12.42
CA ASP A 120 -2.01 -6.22 -11.27
C ASP A 120 -3.17 -6.89 -10.50
N TRP A 121 -4.28 -6.19 -10.29
CA TRP A 121 -5.48 -6.75 -9.68
C TRP A 121 -6.11 -7.86 -10.53
N GLU A 122 -6.28 -7.63 -11.83
CA GLU A 122 -6.78 -8.64 -12.76
C GLU A 122 -5.89 -9.89 -12.73
N PHE A 123 -4.58 -9.72 -12.79
CA PHE A 123 -3.61 -10.82 -12.72
C PHE A 123 -3.71 -11.62 -11.41
N ILE A 124 -3.90 -10.96 -10.26
CA ILE A 124 -4.14 -11.64 -8.98
C ILE A 124 -5.41 -12.49 -9.06
N THR A 125 -6.53 -11.89 -9.52
CA THR A 125 -7.81 -12.60 -9.61
C THR A 125 -7.75 -13.80 -10.56
N GLU A 126 -7.14 -13.65 -11.74
CA GLU A 126 -6.94 -14.75 -12.68
C GLU A 126 -6.01 -15.85 -12.14
N THR A 127 -4.98 -15.46 -11.39
CA THR A 127 -4.05 -16.42 -10.80
C THR A 127 -4.73 -17.23 -9.70
N ILE A 128 -5.58 -16.60 -8.89
CA ILE A 128 -6.39 -17.29 -7.87
C ILE A 128 -7.39 -18.25 -8.51
N GLN A 129 -8.05 -17.86 -9.61
CA GLN A 129 -8.99 -18.73 -10.34
C GLN A 129 -8.34 -19.99 -10.93
N ARG A 130 -7.01 -20.04 -11.03
CA ARG A 130 -6.25 -21.19 -11.52
C ARG A 130 -5.74 -22.11 -10.39
N ILE A 131 -5.96 -21.75 -9.13
CA ILE A 131 -5.65 -22.61 -7.98
C ILE A 131 -6.49 -23.89 -8.09
N LEU A 132 -5.82 -25.04 -8.02
CA LEU A 132 -6.46 -26.35 -8.16
C LEU A 132 -6.97 -26.88 -6.82
N ASP A 133 -6.27 -26.58 -5.71
CA ASP A 133 -6.74 -26.95 -4.37
C ASP A 133 -8.00 -26.14 -4.01
N PRO A 134 -9.18 -26.78 -3.90
CA PRO A 134 -10.45 -26.07 -3.69
C PRO A 134 -10.50 -25.34 -2.34
N ARG A 135 -9.69 -25.75 -1.36
CA ARG A 135 -9.62 -25.12 -0.04
C ARG A 135 -8.91 -23.78 -0.14
N LEU A 136 -7.78 -23.77 -0.84
CA LEU A 136 -6.98 -22.56 -1.07
C LEU A 136 -7.71 -21.59 -2.02
N SER A 137 -8.34 -22.10 -3.10
CA SER A 137 -9.15 -21.27 -4.00
C SER A 137 -10.29 -20.60 -3.26
N GLY A 138 -11.10 -21.37 -2.53
CA GLY A 138 -12.25 -20.84 -1.78
C GLY A 138 -11.83 -19.83 -0.71
N LEU A 139 -10.69 -20.06 -0.05
CA LEU A 139 -10.14 -19.11 0.93
C LEU A 139 -9.71 -17.79 0.28
N CYS A 140 -8.98 -17.85 -0.83
CA CYS A 140 -8.53 -16.67 -1.56
C CYS A 140 -9.72 -15.88 -2.12
N GLU A 141 -10.71 -16.55 -2.71
CA GLU A 141 -11.92 -15.92 -3.22
C GLU A 141 -12.75 -15.25 -2.13
N ALA A 142 -12.91 -15.91 -0.97
CA ALA A 142 -13.61 -15.33 0.17
C ALA A 142 -12.90 -14.06 0.66
N PHE A 143 -11.56 -14.09 0.73
CA PHE A 143 -10.78 -12.91 1.11
C PHE A 143 -10.94 -11.76 0.11
N LEU A 144 -10.80 -12.02 -1.19
CA LEU A 144 -10.95 -10.97 -2.20
C LEU A 144 -12.37 -10.40 -2.24
N LYS A 145 -13.39 -11.23 -1.99
CA LYS A 145 -14.78 -10.78 -1.93
C LYS A 145 -15.03 -9.86 -0.75
N GLU A 146 -14.49 -10.18 0.42
CA GLU A 146 -14.77 -9.41 1.65
C GLU A 146 -13.86 -8.20 1.80
N TRP A 147 -12.59 -8.28 1.39
CA TRP A 147 -11.61 -7.21 1.59
C TRP A 147 -10.98 -6.64 0.32
N GLY A 148 -11.41 -7.05 -0.88
CA GLY A 148 -10.79 -6.62 -2.15
C GLY A 148 -10.68 -5.11 -2.31
N ASP A 149 -11.72 -4.34 -1.95
CA ASP A 149 -11.69 -2.88 -2.04
C ASP A 149 -10.71 -2.24 -1.06
N ARG A 150 -10.54 -2.82 0.13
CA ARG A 150 -9.57 -2.36 1.12
C ARG A 150 -8.16 -2.72 0.66
N PHE A 151 -7.95 -3.97 0.23
CA PHE A 151 -6.70 -4.49 -0.32
C PHE A 151 -6.18 -3.63 -1.48
N ARG A 152 -7.07 -3.25 -2.43
CA ARG A 152 -6.74 -2.36 -3.57
C ARG A 152 -6.34 -0.93 -3.18
N ARG A 153 -6.54 -0.52 -1.93
CA ARG A 153 -6.19 0.82 -1.43
C ARG A 153 -5.08 0.78 -0.39
N THR A 154 -4.77 -0.39 0.17
CA THR A 154 -3.69 -0.59 1.13
C THR A 154 -2.33 -0.38 0.48
N ALA A 155 -1.45 0.33 1.18
CA ALA A 155 -0.05 0.43 0.82
C ALA A 155 0.74 -0.78 1.33
N ALA A 156 1.79 -1.20 0.60
CA ALA A 156 2.60 -2.32 1.07
C ALA A 156 3.52 -1.92 2.23
N ALA A 157 3.85 -0.64 2.39
CA ALA A 157 4.63 -0.14 3.51
C ALA A 157 4.20 1.27 3.91
N ARG A 158 4.65 1.75 5.07
CA ARG A 158 4.41 3.13 5.53
C ARG A 158 5.34 4.14 4.87
N ASN A 159 6.63 3.80 4.76
CA ASN A 159 7.69 4.72 4.35
C ASN A 159 8.65 4.12 3.30
N TYR A 160 8.52 2.83 3.00
CA TYR A 160 9.44 2.09 2.12
C TYR A 160 8.67 1.56 0.89
N HIS A 161 9.29 0.68 0.10
CA HIS A 161 8.77 0.05 -1.11
C HIS A 161 7.24 -0.07 -1.16
N HIS A 162 6.64 0.43 -2.24
CA HIS A 162 5.20 0.47 -2.46
C HIS A 162 4.40 1.22 -1.36
N ALA A 163 4.97 2.23 -0.70
CA ALA A 163 4.29 3.13 0.25
C ALA A 163 3.32 4.12 -0.42
N ARG A 164 2.36 3.59 -1.17
CA ARG A 164 1.32 4.35 -1.88
C ARG A 164 0.01 3.58 -1.95
N ARG A 165 -1.08 4.28 -2.25
CA ARG A 165 -2.40 3.67 -2.47
C ARG A 165 -2.34 2.60 -3.53
N GLY A 166 -2.77 1.39 -3.19
CA GLY A 166 -2.74 0.22 -4.09
C GLY A 166 -1.37 -0.43 -4.22
N GLY A 167 -0.36 0.02 -3.46
CA GLY A 167 0.97 -0.59 -3.47
C GLY A 167 0.99 -2.06 -3.06
N LEU A 168 0.08 -2.49 -2.18
CA LEU A 168 -0.01 -3.91 -1.79
C LEU A 168 -0.45 -4.83 -2.93
N VAL A 169 -1.32 -4.34 -3.83
CA VAL A 169 -1.70 -5.06 -5.07
C VAL A 169 -0.50 -5.21 -6.00
N GLU A 170 0.28 -4.13 -6.18
CA GLU A 170 1.47 -4.16 -7.04
C GLU A 170 2.48 -5.20 -6.54
N HIS A 171 2.80 -5.13 -5.25
CA HIS A 171 3.70 -6.05 -4.55
C HIS A 171 3.23 -7.51 -4.67
N THR A 172 1.97 -7.78 -4.33
CA THR A 172 1.41 -9.13 -4.37
C THR A 172 1.40 -9.70 -5.78
N ALA A 173 1.01 -8.91 -6.79
CA ALA A 173 1.00 -9.34 -8.18
C ALA A 173 2.41 -9.66 -8.67
N GLN A 174 3.40 -8.84 -8.31
CA GLN A 174 4.79 -9.06 -8.69
C GLN A 174 5.37 -10.33 -8.04
N MET A 175 5.11 -10.56 -6.75
CA MET A 175 5.50 -11.80 -6.07
C MET A 175 4.86 -13.03 -6.73
N MET A 176 3.58 -12.97 -7.10
CA MET A 176 2.90 -14.07 -7.82
C MET A 176 3.50 -14.33 -9.20
N ARG A 177 3.93 -13.29 -9.92
CA ARG A 177 4.66 -13.46 -11.21
C ARG A 177 5.96 -14.22 -10.98
N VAL A 178 6.78 -13.80 -10.01
CA VAL A 178 8.04 -14.48 -9.69
C VAL A 178 7.78 -15.92 -9.28
N ALA A 179 6.80 -16.19 -8.41
CA ALA A 179 6.44 -17.54 -7.99
C ALA A 179 6.10 -18.46 -9.17
N LYS A 180 5.33 -17.97 -10.14
CA LYS A 180 4.94 -18.74 -11.34
C LYS A 180 6.12 -19.05 -12.25
N GLU A 181 7.11 -18.17 -12.32
CA GLU A 181 8.32 -18.40 -13.12
C GLU A 181 9.31 -19.36 -12.43
N ILE A 182 9.44 -19.30 -11.10
CA ILE A 182 10.41 -20.15 -10.39
C ILE A 182 9.85 -21.53 -10.04
N ALA A 183 8.55 -21.68 -9.79
CA ALA A 183 7.98 -22.95 -9.36
C ALA A 183 8.27 -24.13 -10.32
N PRO A 184 8.23 -23.96 -11.66
CA PRO A 184 8.62 -25.02 -12.61
C PRO A 184 10.08 -25.49 -12.45
N LEU A 185 10.96 -24.67 -11.89
CA LEU A 185 12.38 -25.00 -11.67
C LEU A 185 12.60 -25.82 -10.38
N TYR A 186 11.62 -25.83 -9.48
CA TYR A 186 11.67 -26.50 -8.19
C TYR A 186 10.45 -27.41 -8.02
N PRO A 187 10.49 -28.65 -8.56
CA PRO A 187 9.33 -29.56 -8.59
C PRO A 187 8.72 -29.90 -7.22
N GLN A 188 9.45 -29.66 -6.14
CA GLN A 188 8.99 -29.84 -4.77
C GLN A 188 8.06 -28.72 -4.27
N LEU A 189 7.98 -27.58 -4.97
CA LEU A 189 7.13 -26.46 -4.57
C LEU A 189 5.67 -26.74 -4.93
N ASN A 190 4.79 -26.64 -3.95
CA ASN A 190 3.37 -26.54 -4.18
C ASN A 190 3.01 -25.10 -4.58
N LEU A 191 2.77 -24.88 -5.87
CA LEU A 191 2.46 -23.54 -6.41
C LEU A 191 1.16 -22.97 -5.83
N ASP A 192 0.10 -23.76 -5.67
CA ASP A 192 -1.18 -23.30 -5.10
C ASP A 192 -0.99 -22.76 -3.68
N LEU A 193 -0.26 -23.50 -2.84
CA LEU A 193 0.07 -23.09 -1.48
C LEU A 193 0.96 -21.84 -1.45
N LEU A 194 1.94 -21.75 -2.35
CA LEU A 194 2.81 -20.59 -2.46
C LEU A 194 2.04 -19.34 -2.89
N ILE A 195 1.15 -19.44 -3.89
CA ILE A 195 0.29 -18.33 -4.34
C ILE A 195 -0.65 -17.88 -3.22
N ALA A 196 -1.29 -18.81 -2.51
CA ALA A 196 -2.12 -18.47 -1.36
C ALA A 196 -1.29 -17.81 -0.25
N GLY A 197 -0.10 -18.32 0.05
CA GLY A 197 0.82 -17.72 0.99
C GLY A 197 1.20 -16.29 0.60
N ILE A 198 1.50 -16.05 -0.68
CA ILE A 198 1.79 -14.71 -1.20
C ILE A 198 0.59 -13.78 -1.08
N LEU A 199 -0.64 -14.25 -1.32
CA LEU A 199 -1.82 -13.39 -1.11
C LEU A 199 -1.97 -12.96 0.35
N PHE A 200 -1.66 -13.86 1.29
CA PHE A 200 -1.98 -13.67 2.71
C PHE A 200 -0.82 -13.20 3.59
N HIS A 201 0.44 -13.28 3.14
CA HIS A 201 1.59 -12.97 4.00
C HIS A 201 1.47 -11.58 4.66
N ASP A 202 0.97 -10.61 3.90
CA ASP A 202 0.78 -9.22 4.31
C ASP A 202 -0.69 -8.82 4.44
N SER A 203 -1.64 -9.76 4.51
CA SER A 203 -3.07 -9.42 4.62
C SER A 203 -3.40 -8.61 5.88
N GLY A 204 -2.58 -8.71 6.93
CA GLY A 204 -2.72 -7.87 8.12
C GLY A 204 -2.42 -6.39 7.90
N LYS A 205 -1.70 -6.02 6.83
CA LYS A 205 -1.44 -4.61 6.48
C LYS A 205 -2.71 -3.86 6.11
N LEU A 206 -3.82 -4.56 5.87
CA LEU A 206 -5.13 -3.94 5.76
C LEU A 206 -5.49 -3.14 7.02
N TRP A 207 -5.03 -3.54 8.21
CA TRP A 207 -5.27 -2.79 9.44
C TRP A 207 -4.16 -1.78 9.76
N GLU A 208 -2.95 -1.94 9.23
CA GLU A 208 -1.85 -1.02 9.52
C GLU A 208 -1.70 0.13 8.52
N ASN A 209 -1.92 -0.18 7.24
CA ASN A 209 -1.49 0.64 6.10
C ASN A 209 -2.64 0.89 5.11
N ALA A 210 -3.89 0.59 5.49
CA ALA A 210 -5.03 0.94 4.66
C ALA A 210 -5.24 2.46 4.65
N LEU A 211 -5.25 2.99 3.44
CA LEU A 211 -5.70 4.36 3.21
C LEU A 211 -7.23 4.43 3.28
N PRO A 212 -7.82 5.56 3.72
CA PRO A 212 -9.26 5.75 3.70
C PRO A 212 -9.78 5.87 2.26
N GLU A 213 -11.09 5.71 2.06
CA GLU A 213 -11.69 5.76 0.71
C GLU A 213 -11.44 7.11 0.06
N ASN A 214 -11.52 8.15 0.88
CA ASN A 214 -11.45 9.56 0.55
C ASN A 214 -10.12 10.23 0.93
N GLY A 215 -8.99 9.50 0.96
CA GLY A 215 -7.69 10.09 1.30
C GLY A 215 -6.44 9.22 1.10
N PHE A 216 -5.30 9.87 1.28
CA PHE A 216 -3.93 9.36 1.29
C PHE A 216 -3.27 9.42 2.68
N VAL A 217 -4.00 9.87 3.69
CA VAL A 217 -3.52 9.88 5.08
C VAL A 217 -3.90 8.57 5.73
N MET A 218 -2.91 7.76 6.10
CA MET A 218 -3.12 6.56 6.91
C MET A 218 -3.64 6.98 8.28
N ASN A 219 -4.82 6.50 8.64
CA ASN A 219 -5.39 6.75 9.95
C ASN A 219 -4.75 5.82 10.98
N TYR A 220 -4.67 6.29 12.23
CA TYR A 220 -4.34 5.42 13.36
C TYR A 220 -5.38 4.30 13.47
N ASP A 221 -4.91 3.05 13.50
CA ASP A 221 -5.72 1.86 13.76
C ASP A 221 -5.12 1.16 14.98
N GLU A 222 -5.87 1.15 16.08
CA GLU A 222 -5.39 0.59 17.36
C GLU A 222 -4.98 -0.88 17.23
N ARG A 223 -5.70 -1.67 16.42
CA ARG A 223 -5.37 -3.08 16.21
C ARG A 223 -4.07 -3.21 15.44
N GLY A 224 -3.89 -2.43 14.38
CA GLY A 224 -2.63 -2.37 13.63
C GLY A 224 -1.44 -2.06 14.54
N GLU A 225 -1.55 -1.02 15.37
CA GLU A 225 -0.46 -0.57 16.24
C GLU A 225 -0.16 -1.51 17.41
N LEU A 226 -1.17 -2.15 18.00
CA LEU A 226 -0.97 -3.01 19.16
C LEU A 226 -0.59 -4.46 18.81
N VAL A 227 -0.99 -4.95 17.64
CA VAL A 227 -0.93 -6.39 17.32
C VAL A 227 0.07 -6.71 16.21
N GLY A 228 0.22 -5.83 15.21
CA GLY A 228 1.09 -6.03 14.07
C GLY A 228 0.51 -6.93 12.97
N HIS A 229 0.88 -6.68 11.71
CA HIS A 229 0.26 -7.31 10.53
C HIS A 229 0.43 -8.82 10.49
N ILE A 230 1.56 -9.39 10.91
CA ILE A 230 1.78 -10.84 10.86
C ILE A 230 0.74 -11.55 11.73
N SER A 231 0.60 -11.09 12.98
CA SER A 231 -0.37 -11.64 13.95
C SER A 231 -1.80 -11.47 13.46
N ILE A 232 -2.13 -10.31 12.89
CA ILE A 232 -3.47 -10.04 12.33
C ILE A 232 -3.74 -10.95 11.12
N GLY A 233 -2.76 -11.14 10.22
CA GLY A 233 -2.87 -12.02 9.06
C GLY A 233 -3.09 -13.48 9.45
N LEU A 234 -2.34 -13.97 10.45
CA LEU A 234 -2.53 -15.31 11.01
C LEU A 234 -3.95 -15.51 11.58
N GLU A 235 -4.45 -14.54 12.35
CA GLU A 235 -5.80 -14.61 12.90
C GLU A 235 -6.87 -14.59 11.80
N LEU A 236 -6.76 -13.66 10.85
CA LEU A 236 -7.67 -13.51 9.72
C LEU A 236 -7.79 -14.82 8.94
N VAL A 237 -6.66 -15.38 8.53
CA VAL A 237 -6.62 -16.61 7.73
C VAL A 237 -7.15 -17.79 8.51
N ASN A 238 -6.79 -17.91 9.79
CA ASN A 238 -7.28 -18.99 10.63
C ASN A 238 -8.81 -18.91 10.84
N ALA A 239 -9.35 -17.71 11.05
CA ALA A 239 -10.80 -17.50 11.22
C ALA A 239 -11.56 -17.85 9.92
N LEU A 240 -11.10 -17.34 8.78
CA LEU A 240 -11.68 -17.66 7.47
C LEU A 240 -11.62 -19.15 7.16
N TRP A 241 -10.48 -19.79 7.42
CA TRP A 241 -10.33 -21.23 7.20
C TRP A 241 -11.34 -22.02 8.02
N ARG A 242 -11.49 -21.70 9.31
CA ARG A 242 -12.42 -22.41 10.21
C ARG A 242 -13.87 -22.27 9.73
N LYS A 243 -14.26 -21.07 9.29
CA LYS A 243 -15.58 -20.80 8.72
C LYS A 243 -15.82 -21.65 7.47
N LEU A 244 -14.94 -21.55 6.48
CA LEU A 244 -15.09 -22.26 5.21
C LEU A 244 -15.02 -23.79 5.39
N SER A 245 -14.16 -24.28 6.29
CA SER A 245 -14.06 -25.70 6.59
C SER A 245 -15.34 -26.25 7.22
N ALA A 246 -16.07 -25.46 8.01
CA ALA A 246 -17.36 -25.86 8.56
C ALA A 246 -18.45 -25.88 7.46
N GLU A 247 -18.43 -24.89 6.57
CA GLU A 247 -19.37 -24.78 5.44
C GLU A 247 -19.15 -25.87 4.37
N ASN A 248 -17.95 -26.43 4.27
CA ASN A 248 -17.55 -27.39 3.24
C ASN A 248 -17.04 -28.73 3.79
N ALA A 249 -17.47 -29.11 4.99
CA ALA A 249 -16.93 -30.28 5.72
C ALA A 249 -16.93 -31.56 4.88
N GLU A 250 -18.06 -31.89 4.24
CA GLU A 250 -18.19 -33.09 3.39
C GLU A 250 -17.27 -33.04 2.16
N ALA A 251 -17.16 -31.86 1.52
CA ALA A 251 -16.35 -31.69 0.32
C ALA A 251 -14.84 -31.77 0.62
N TRP A 252 -14.42 -31.39 1.84
CA TRP A 252 -13.02 -31.32 2.23
C TRP A 252 -12.53 -32.55 3.00
N GLU A 253 -13.44 -33.42 3.47
CA GLU A 253 -13.14 -34.56 4.33
C GLU A 253 -12.10 -35.52 3.72
N ASN A 254 -12.24 -35.80 2.41
CA ASN A 254 -11.43 -36.81 1.72
C ASN A 254 -10.31 -36.22 0.85
N LEU A 255 -10.02 -34.91 0.98
CA LEU A 255 -8.93 -34.28 0.26
C LEU A 255 -7.57 -34.63 0.87
N ALA A 256 -6.57 -34.83 0.02
CA ALA A 256 -5.19 -35.09 0.41
C ALA A 256 -4.26 -33.95 -0.06
N PRO A 257 -3.31 -33.48 0.77
CA PRO A 257 -3.11 -33.83 2.18
C PRO A 257 -4.29 -33.37 3.05
N ALA A 258 -4.32 -33.76 4.33
CA ALA A 258 -5.43 -33.41 5.22
C ALA A 258 -5.57 -31.88 5.34
N SER A 259 -6.81 -31.40 5.48
CA SER A 259 -7.11 -29.97 5.48
C SER A 259 -6.39 -29.20 6.60
N GLU A 260 -6.20 -29.82 7.77
CA GLU A 260 -5.42 -29.20 8.84
C GLU A 260 -3.93 -29.07 8.51
N ASP A 261 -3.35 -29.96 7.70
CA ASP A 261 -1.95 -29.85 7.26
C ASP A 261 -1.78 -28.69 6.28
N VAL A 262 -2.73 -28.50 5.35
CA VAL A 262 -2.73 -27.35 4.44
C VAL A 262 -2.87 -26.04 5.21
N ARG A 263 -3.82 -25.99 6.16
CA ARG A 263 -4.01 -24.83 7.04
C ARG A 263 -2.72 -24.49 7.79
N LEU A 264 -2.08 -25.50 8.40
CA LEU A 264 -0.87 -25.31 9.19
C LEU A 264 0.27 -24.77 8.34
N HIS A 265 0.48 -25.31 7.13
CA HIS A 265 1.51 -24.80 6.23
C HIS A 265 1.22 -23.38 5.76
N LEU A 266 -0.03 -23.05 5.43
CA LEU A 266 -0.39 -21.68 5.04
C LEU A 266 -0.11 -20.68 6.19
N LEU A 267 -0.48 -21.03 7.42
CA LEU A 267 -0.14 -20.22 8.59
C LEU A 267 1.39 -20.12 8.80
N HIS A 268 2.14 -21.20 8.53
CA HIS A 268 3.60 -21.15 8.59
C HIS A 268 4.20 -20.20 7.55
N LEU A 269 3.67 -20.18 6.32
CA LEU A 269 4.09 -19.23 5.28
C LEU A 269 3.91 -17.78 5.74
N ILE A 270 2.75 -17.46 6.32
CA ILE A 270 2.46 -16.12 6.86
C ILE A 270 3.35 -15.81 8.05
N GLY A 271 3.53 -16.72 9.01
CA GLY A 271 4.37 -16.48 10.18
C GLY A 271 5.88 -16.37 9.87
N ALA A 272 6.33 -16.96 8.76
CA ALA A 272 7.75 -17.05 8.44
C ALA A 272 8.25 -16.06 7.39
N HIS A 273 7.39 -15.26 6.77
CA HIS A 273 7.75 -14.51 5.56
C HIS A 273 8.88 -13.48 5.72
N HIS A 274 9.04 -12.87 6.91
CA HIS A 274 10.16 -11.96 7.18
C HIS A 274 11.50 -12.70 7.34
N GLY A 275 11.49 -14.03 7.43
CA GLY A 275 12.68 -14.87 7.43
C GLY A 275 13.31 -15.04 8.81
N GLU A 276 13.74 -13.94 9.42
CA GLU A 276 14.45 -13.94 10.70
C GLU A 276 13.65 -13.20 11.78
N MET A 277 13.86 -13.59 13.05
CA MET A 277 13.19 -12.95 14.19
C MET A 277 13.56 -11.48 14.34
N GLU A 278 14.77 -11.11 13.92
CA GLU A 278 15.26 -9.73 13.92
C GLU A 278 14.43 -8.82 12.99
N PHE A 279 13.82 -9.40 11.96
CA PHE A 279 12.90 -8.71 11.05
C PHE A 279 11.42 -8.83 11.48
N GLY A 280 11.14 -9.34 12.68
CA GLY A 280 9.79 -9.42 13.24
C GLY A 280 9.05 -10.73 12.96
N SER A 281 9.66 -11.68 12.23
CA SER A 281 9.04 -12.99 12.00
C SER A 281 9.00 -13.82 13.30
N PRO A 282 7.83 -14.34 13.74
CA PRO A 282 7.76 -15.20 14.93
C PRO A 282 8.55 -16.51 14.78
N VAL A 283 8.73 -16.98 13.55
CA VAL A 283 9.44 -18.23 13.22
C VAL A 283 10.22 -18.08 11.91
N ALA A 284 11.30 -18.85 11.76
CA ALA A 284 12.03 -18.91 10.49
C ALA A 284 11.33 -19.82 9.46
N PRO A 285 11.58 -19.64 8.14
CA PRO A 285 11.14 -20.55 7.09
C PRO A 285 11.64 -21.98 7.34
N LYS A 286 10.72 -22.95 7.25
CA LYS A 286 10.98 -24.38 7.54
C LYS A 286 10.46 -25.31 6.46
N THR A 287 9.79 -24.76 5.45
CA THR A 287 9.29 -25.49 4.27
C THR A 287 9.86 -24.85 3.01
N PRO A 288 9.95 -25.61 1.90
CA PRO A 288 10.37 -25.06 0.61
C PRO A 288 9.57 -23.82 0.19
N GLU A 289 8.26 -23.84 0.37
CA GLU A 289 7.37 -22.73 0.02
C GLU A 289 7.57 -21.52 0.92
N ALA A 290 7.78 -21.70 2.23
CA ALA A 290 8.08 -20.59 3.14
C ALA A 290 9.42 -19.94 2.79
N MET A 291 10.41 -20.76 2.41
CA MET A 291 11.72 -20.26 1.98
C MET A 291 11.60 -19.47 0.66
N ALA A 292 10.87 -20.02 -0.31
CA ALA A 292 10.61 -19.36 -1.58
C ALA A 292 9.87 -18.04 -1.37
N LEU A 293 8.79 -18.03 -0.58
CA LEU A 293 8.02 -16.83 -0.28
C LEU A 293 8.90 -15.74 0.34
N HIS A 294 9.68 -16.08 1.37
CA HIS A 294 10.61 -15.15 2.01
C HIS A 294 11.57 -14.51 1.00
N TYR A 295 12.19 -15.30 0.13
CA TYR A 295 13.12 -14.75 -0.86
C TYR A 295 12.43 -13.94 -1.96
N ILE A 296 11.22 -14.32 -2.37
CA ILE A 296 10.43 -13.56 -3.34
C ILE A 296 10.05 -12.20 -2.76
N ASP A 297 9.56 -12.16 -1.52
CA ASP A 297 9.21 -10.93 -0.79
C ASP A 297 10.43 -10.00 -0.69
N ASN A 298 11.57 -10.54 -0.23
CA ASN A 298 12.81 -9.78 -0.10
C ASN A 298 13.34 -9.27 -1.45
N LEU A 299 13.17 -10.05 -2.53
CA LEU A 299 13.58 -9.65 -3.87
C LEU A 299 12.76 -8.47 -4.37
N ASP A 300 11.44 -8.53 -4.21
CA ASP A 300 10.55 -7.44 -4.63
C ASP A 300 10.83 -6.16 -3.86
N ALA A 301 10.94 -6.27 -2.53
CA ALA A 301 11.30 -5.16 -1.65
C ALA A 301 12.69 -4.57 -1.91
N ARG A 302 13.57 -5.18 -2.72
CA ARG A 302 14.88 -4.60 -3.07
C ARG A 302 14.95 -4.02 -4.47
N LEU A 303 14.03 -4.40 -5.36
CA LEU A 303 14.07 -4.03 -6.77
C LEU A 303 13.14 -2.86 -7.11
N GLU A 304 12.19 -2.55 -6.25
CA GLU A 304 11.34 -1.34 -6.35
C GLU A 304 11.92 -0.17 -5.56
#